data_AF-A0A7Y8CNN0-F1
#
_entry.id   AF-A0A7Y8CNN0-F1
#
_cell.length_a   1.000
_cell.length_b   1.000
_cell.length_c   1.000
_cell.angle_alpha   90.00
_cell.angle_beta   90.00
_cell.angle_gamma   90.00
#
_symmetry.space_group_name_H-M   'P 1'
#
loop_
_entity.id
_entity.type
_entity.pdbx_description
1 polymer ?
#
loop_
_entity_poly.entity_id
_entity_poly.type
_entity_poly.pdbx_seq_one_letter_code
_entity_poly.pdbx_strand_id
1 'polypeptide(L)'
;MLLLAACNQSSIVPSQSLGPKQVTVIAERIDQRYPQHAVSDRKALLQQVVTAIDNMVFVEGGTFEMGDFGWIGEYDPENMCEWPCGLS
;
A
#
# COMPACT_ATOMS: atom_id res chain seq x y z
N MET A 1 43.36 -1.98 -17.99
CA MET A 1 42.10 -1.40 -17.47
C MET A 1 41.46 -2.41 -16.55
N LEU A 2 41.54 -2.21 -15.24
CA LEU A 2 40.80 -3.02 -14.27
C LEU A 2 39.34 -2.56 -14.31
N LEU A 3 38.45 -3.38 -14.89
CA LEU A 3 37.01 -3.23 -14.73
C LEU A 3 36.69 -3.63 -13.29
N LEU A 4 36.48 -2.65 -12.42
CA LEU A 4 35.90 -2.87 -11.10
C LEU A 4 34.47 -3.36 -11.30
N ALA A 5 34.29 -4.68 -11.36
CA ALA A 5 33.01 -5.30 -11.09
C ALA A 5 32.66 -4.96 -9.64
N ALA A 6 31.86 -3.90 -9.46
CA ALA A 6 31.23 -3.61 -8.19
C ALA A 6 30.29 -4.79 -7.89
N CYS A 7 30.75 -5.74 -7.08
CA CYS A 7 29.84 -6.66 -6.40
C CYS A 7 29.00 -5.79 -5.47
N ASN A 8 27.81 -5.41 -5.95
CA ASN A 8 26.77 -4.87 -5.11
C ASN A 8 26.41 -6.00 -4.16
N GLN A 9 26.97 -5.96 -2.95
CA GLN A 9 26.60 -6.83 -1.86
C GLN A 9 25.14 -6.45 -1.54
N SER A 10 24.23 -7.14 -2.21
CA SER A 10 22.79 -7.04 -2.00
C SER A 10 22.58 -7.47 -0.56
N SER A 11 22.49 -6.50 0.34
CA SER A 11 21.92 -6.70 1.67
C SER A 11 20.55 -7.30 1.40
N ILE A 12 20.42 -8.60 1.65
CA ILE A 12 19.18 -9.33 1.38
C ILE A 12 18.12 -8.65 2.23
N VAL A 13 17.22 -7.91 1.58
CA VAL A 13 16.06 -7.32 2.25
C VAL A 13 15.13 -8.49 2.56
N PRO A 14 14.91 -8.84 3.85
CA PRO A 14 14.01 -9.92 4.19
C PRO A 14 12.58 -9.51 3.82
N SER A 15 11.83 -10.44 3.23
CA SER A 15 10.41 -10.29 2.92
C SER A 15 9.66 -11.50 3.45
N GLN A 16 8.46 -11.27 3.96
CA GLN A 16 7.55 -12.32 4.41
C GLN A 16 6.67 -12.83 3.26
N SER A 17 6.33 -11.96 2.31
CA SER A 17 5.42 -12.26 1.20
C SER A 17 6.14 -12.58 -0.12
N LEU A 18 7.37 -12.09 -0.33
CA LEU A 18 8.12 -12.29 -1.56
C LEU A 18 9.28 -13.28 -1.39
N GLY A 19 9.50 -14.10 -2.42
CA GLY A 19 10.67 -14.95 -2.51
C GLY A 19 11.94 -14.15 -2.85
N PRO A 20 13.15 -14.68 -2.54
CA PRO A 20 14.42 -13.97 -2.78
C PRO A 20 14.62 -13.50 -4.23
N LYS A 21 14.19 -14.31 -5.21
CA LYS A 21 14.28 -13.96 -6.63
C LYS A 21 13.42 -12.72 -6.99
N GLN A 22 12.24 -12.58 -6.38
CA GLN A 22 11.35 -11.45 -6.63
C GLN A 22 11.95 -10.16 -6.05
N VAL A 23 12.51 -10.22 -4.84
CA VAL A 23 13.21 -9.09 -4.23
C VAL A 23 14.40 -8.65 -5.10
N THR A 24 15.17 -9.58 -5.65
CA THR A 24 16.27 -9.26 -6.59
C THR A 24 15.76 -8.56 -7.85
N VAL A 25 14.69 -9.05 -8.47
CA VAL A 25 14.11 -8.41 -9.67
C VAL A 25 13.61 -6.99 -9.37
N ILE A 26 13.04 -6.76 -8.18
CA ILE A 26 12.61 -5.41 -7.74
C ILE A 26 13.85 -4.51 -7.58
N ALA A 27 14.92 -5.00 -6.96
CA ALA A 27 16.17 -4.26 -6.81
C ALA A 27 16.76 -3.86 -8.16
N GLU A 28 16.83 -4.79 -9.11
CA GLU A 28 17.31 -4.53 -10.48
C GLU A 28 16.48 -3.46 -11.19
N ARG A 29 15.15 -3.52 -11.06
CA ARG A 29 14.25 -2.49 -11.63
C ARG A 29 14.47 -1.12 -11.00
N ILE A 30 14.69 -1.05 -9.69
CA ILE A 30 14.99 0.21 -8.98
C ILE A 30 16.33 0.78 -9.47
N ASP A 31 17.36 -0.05 -9.58
CA ASP A 31 18.68 0.35 -10.09
C ASP A 31 18.60 0.87 -11.52
N GLN A 32 17.85 0.20 -12.41
CA GLN A 32 17.64 0.62 -13.78
C GLN A 32 16.81 1.90 -13.90
N ARG A 33 15.83 2.10 -13.01
CA ARG A 33 14.89 3.23 -13.09
C ARG A 33 15.46 4.52 -12.49
N TYR A 34 16.35 4.41 -11.51
CA TYR A 34 16.92 5.54 -10.77
C TYR A 34 18.46 5.53 -10.74
N PRO A 35 19.15 5.37 -11.88
CA PRO A 35 20.61 5.24 -11.91
C PRO A 35 21.35 6.45 -11.33
N GLN A 36 20.72 7.63 -11.37
CA GLN A 36 21.26 8.90 -10.89
C GLN A 36 21.16 9.11 -9.38
N HIS A 37 20.41 8.28 -8.66
CA HIS A 37 20.26 8.40 -7.19
C HIS A 37 21.41 7.69 -6.47
N ALA A 38 21.64 8.00 -5.19
CA ALA A 38 22.65 7.28 -4.43
C ALA A 38 22.23 5.82 -4.21
N VAL A 39 23.21 4.92 -4.08
CA VAL A 39 22.96 3.49 -3.79
C VAL A 39 22.18 3.33 -2.47
N SER A 40 22.46 4.19 -1.48
CA SER A 40 21.73 4.23 -0.21
C SER A 40 20.23 4.49 -0.40
N ASP A 41 19.89 5.43 -1.26
CA ASP A 41 18.51 5.87 -1.48
C ASP A 41 17.73 4.78 -2.21
N ARG A 42 18.37 4.14 -3.18
CA ARG A 42 17.80 2.99 -3.89
C ARG A 42 17.60 1.79 -2.98
N LYS A 43 18.51 1.53 -2.04
CA LYS A 43 18.35 0.49 -1.02
C LYS A 43 17.22 0.81 -0.04
N ALA A 44 17.11 2.05 0.41
CA ALA A 44 16.01 2.50 1.25
C ALA A 44 14.65 2.37 0.53
N LEU A 45 14.61 2.69 -0.76
CA LEU A 45 13.43 2.51 -1.59
C LEU A 45 13.07 1.02 -1.73
N LEU A 46 14.04 0.15 -1.97
CA LEU A 46 13.83 -1.30 -2.02
C LEU A 46 13.22 -1.81 -0.71
N GLN A 47 13.77 -1.40 0.43
CA GLN A 47 13.24 -1.75 1.75
C GLN A 47 11.78 -1.30 1.91
N GLN A 48 11.47 -0.06 1.56
CA GLN A 48 10.12 0.48 1.67
C GLN A 48 9.12 -0.27 0.79
N VAL A 49 9.50 -0.61 -0.44
CA VAL A 49 8.65 -1.36 -1.38
C VAL A 49 8.37 -2.76 -0.83
N VAL A 50 9.39 -3.46 -0.35
CA VAL A 50 9.22 -4.81 0.22
C VAL A 50 8.33 -4.77 1.47
N THR A 51 8.56 -3.80 2.37
CA THR A 51 7.74 -3.63 3.57
C THR A 51 6.29 -3.28 3.23
N ALA A 52 6.05 -2.45 2.21
CA ALA A 52 4.70 -2.13 1.77
C ALA A 52 3.96 -3.37 1.24
N ILE A 53 4.66 -4.25 0.51
CA ILE A 53 4.11 -5.51 0.01
C ILE A 53 3.80 -6.48 1.16
N ASP A 54 4.71 -6.62 2.11
CA ASP A 54 4.50 -7.47 3.29
C ASP A 54 3.31 -6.99 4.14
N ASN A 55 3.06 -5.68 4.18
CA ASN A 55 1.95 -5.08 4.92
C ASN A 55 0.65 -4.95 4.10
N MET A 56 0.59 -5.49 2.88
CA MET A 56 -0.67 -5.49 2.13
C MET A 56 -1.68 -6.42 2.82
N VAL A 57 -2.66 -5.81 3.48
CA VAL A 57 -3.82 -6.54 4.02
C VAL A 57 -4.82 -6.72 2.88
N PHE A 58 -5.09 -7.97 2.53
CA PHE A 58 -6.21 -8.29 1.66
C PHE A 58 -7.49 -8.03 2.43
N VAL A 59 -8.15 -6.91 2.14
CA VAL A 59 -9.51 -6.65 2.65
C VAL A 59 -10.45 -7.47 1.77
N GLU A 60 -10.87 -8.64 2.25
CA GLU A 60 -12.08 -9.27 1.73
C GLU A 60 -13.20 -8.24 1.87
N GLY A 61 -13.69 -7.74 0.74
CA GLY A 61 -14.76 -6.75 0.73
C GLY A 61 -15.90 -7.24 1.59
N GLY A 62 -16.11 -6.60 2.75
CA GLY A 62 -17.23 -6.90 3.61
C GLY A 62 -18.53 -6.53 2.90
N THR A 63 -19.58 -7.31 3.14
CA THR A 63 -20.94 -6.86 2.82
C THR A 63 -21.27 -5.72 3.77
N PHE A 64 -21.32 -4.49 3.25
CA PHE A 64 -21.92 -3.40 3.98
C PHE A 64 -23.43 -3.62 3.95
N GLU A 65 -23.98 -4.11 5.05
CA GLU A 65 -25.41 -3.93 5.28
C GLU A 65 -25.64 -2.44 5.42
N MET A 66 -26.05 -1.79 4.32
CA MET A 66 -26.85 -0.59 4.46
C MET A 66 -28.01 -1.04 5.33
N GLY A 67 -28.02 -0.63 6.61
CA GLY A 67 -29.20 -0.78 7.44
C GLY A 67 -30.41 -0.28 6.66
N ASP A 68 -31.60 -0.73 7.04
CA ASP A 68 -32.85 -0.30 6.40
C ASP A 68 -32.95 1.24 6.51
N PHE A 69 -32.32 1.95 5.58
CA PHE A 69 -32.55 3.34 5.26
C PHE A 69 -33.94 3.26 4.66
N GLY A 70 -34.92 3.19 5.56
CA GLY A 70 -36.30 2.92 5.23
C GLY A 70 -36.62 3.83 4.08
N TRP A 71 -36.90 3.24 2.93
CA TRP A 71 -37.54 3.97 1.87
C TRP A 71 -38.91 4.29 2.41
N ILE A 72 -39.01 5.42 3.09
CA ILE A 72 -40.30 5.96 3.52
C ILE A 72 -40.96 6.36 2.22
N GLY A 73 -41.86 5.50 1.74
CA GLY A 73 -42.74 5.79 0.62
C GLY A 73 -43.66 6.99 0.87
N GLU A 74 -43.53 7.69 1.99
CA GLU A 74 -44.24 8.92 2.30
C GLU A 74 -43.26 9.92 2.92
N TYR A 75 -42.77 10.83 2.08
CA TYR A 75 -42.10 12.05 2.49
C TYR A 75 -43.13 12.95 3.19
N ASP A 76 -43.16 12.93 4.53
CA ASP A 76 -44.00 13.82 5.35
C ASP A 76 -43.13 14.97 5.94
N PRO A 77 -43.16 16.17 5.33
CA PRO A 77 -42.34 17.30 5.76
C PRO A 77 -42.76 17.89 7.11
N GLU A 78 -43.92 17.54 7.68
CA GLU A 78 -44.37 18.08 8.98
C GLU A 78 -43.75 17.37 10.19
N ASN A 79 -43.21 16.15 9.99
CA ASN A 79 -42.67 15.32 11.08
C ASN A 79 -41.14 15.26 11.14
N MET A 80 -40.43 16.08 10.35
CA MET A 80 -38.96 16.12 10.36
C MET A 80 -38.46 17.20 11.33
N CYS A 81 -37.68 16.80 12.34
CA CYS A 81 -36.89 17.74 13.14
C CYS A 81 -35.85 18.46 12.26
N GLU A 82 -35.65 19.76 12.50
CA GLU A 82 -34.57 20.50 11.84
C GLU A 82 -33.22 20.01 12.38
N TRP A 83 -32.31 19.68 11.46
CA TRP A 83 -31.03 19.06 11.79
C TRP A 83 -30.08 20.04 12.51
N PRO A 84 -29.23 19.59 13.46
CA PRO A 84 -29.04 18.23 13.93
C PRO A 84 -29.99 17.85 15.08
N CYS A 85 -30.81 16.83 14.86
CA CYS A 85 -31.47 16.11 15.95
C CYS A 85 -30.59 14.96 16.44
N GLY A 86 -30.58 14.71 17.76
CA GLY A 86 -29.76 13.68 18.39
C GLY A 86 -28.57 14.20 19.22
N LEU A 87 -28.54 15.49 19.57
CA LEU A 87 -27.65 15.99 20.63
C LEU A 87 -28.34 15.85 21.99
N SER A 88 -28.08 14.72 22.64
CA SER A 88 -28.18 14.58 24.10
C SER A 88 -26.78 14.38 24.67
#